data_AF-A0A258KUH9-F1
#
_entry.id   AF-A0A258KUH9-F1
#
_cell.length_a   1.000
_cell.length_b   1.000
_cell.length_c   1.000
_cell.angle_alpha   90.00
_cell.angle_beta   90.00
_cell.angle_gamma   90.00
#
_symmetry.space_group_name_H-M   'P 1'
#
loop_
_entity.id
_entity.type
_entity.pdbx_description
1 polymer ?
#
loop_
_entity_poly.entity_id
_entity_poly.type
_entity_poly.pdbx_seq_one_letter_code
_entity_poly.pdbx_strand_id
1 'polypeptide(L)'
;MAQADRKEADGPQGIGGWLVLFIVGLLILVPATIAFRTTMQFYSTELAQPKLASHPLYLSFKAAYAYGVVLCIAASVCLGLRLSVDRTRSSVHLARAFLVGAPLMSLGLNLGLATLIFPKRSITDELVGEAIDIASLVAAVSVFWLAFLHWSVRVANTYPPSPKSESGWSSRLADKIPGWIAASRRLFVDFAHSSTVARQLSPAEEQEVREIVALEFADGRINTLRMLQHLINAGGDEARARALYLEEQTRQVLERRLRRESSLRLRTDGRAS
;
A
#
# COMPACT_ATOMS: atom_id res chain seq x y z
N MET A 1 -20.55 43.04 28.38
CA MET A 1 -20.17 41.68 28.81
C MET A 1 -20.83 40.69 27.86
N ALA A 2 -20.15 40.38 26.75
CA ALA A 2 -20.62 39.38 25.79
C ALA A 2 -19.91 38.07 26.13
N GLN A 3 -20.60 37.22 26.88
CA GLN A 3 -20.21 35.84 27.11
C GLN A 3 -20.39 35.15 25.77
N ALA A 4 -19.32 35.14 24.97
CA ALA A 4 -19.29 34.50 23.67
C ALA A 4 -19.67 33.03 23.88
N ASP A 5 -20.83 32.68 23.33
CA ASP A 5 -21.35 31.33 23.14
C ASP A 5 -20.21 30.46 22.61
N ARG A 6 -19.50 29.80 23.52
CA ARG A 6 -18.58 28.73 23.16
C ARG A 6 -19.49 27.62 22.69
N LYS A 7 -19.79 27.60 21.39
CA LYS A 7 -20.34 26.43 20.71
C LYS A 7 -19.59 25.23 21.24
N GLU A 8 -20.24 24.47 22.10
CA GLU A 8 -19.74 23.18 22.55
C GLU A 8 -19.35 22.44 21.28
N ALA A 9 -18.09 22.00 21.22
CA ALA A 9 -17.58 21.23 20.11
C ALA A 9 -18.24 19.86 20.17
N ASP A 10 -19.50 19.80 19.75
CA ASP A 10 -20.44 18.68 19.89
C ASP A 10 -20.19 17.65 18.78
N GLY A 11 -18.90 17.39 18.51
CA GLY A 11 -18.46 16.35 17.61
C GLY A 11 -18.16 15.08 18.40
N PRO A 12 -18.32 13.90 17.80
CA PRO A 12 -18.19 12.65 18.53
C PRO A 12 -16.78 12.47 19.09
N GLN A 13 -16.70 12.30 20.41
CA GLN A 13 -15.45 12.11 21.16
C GLN A 13 -15.16 10.62 21.39
N GLY A 14 -13.90 10.31 21.69
CA GLY A 14 -13.47 8.97 22.09
C GLY A 14 -12.95 8.09 20.96
N ILE A 15 -12.39 6.96 21.37
CA ILE A 15 -11.74 5.98 20.51
C ILE A 15 -12.84 5.12 19.85
N GLY A 16 -13.27 5.52 18.65
CA GLY A 16 -14.31 4.84 17.89
C GLY A 16 -14.05 4.84 16.37
N GLY A 17 -14.74 3.96 15.66
CA GLY A 17 -14.68 3.85 14.19
C GLY A 17 -13.27 3.60 13.66
N TRP A 18 -12.87 4.36 12.64
CA TRP A 18 -11.55 4.26 11.99
C TRP A 18 -10.36 4.43 12.95
N LEU A 19 -10.52 5.14 14.06
CA LEU A 19 -9.45 5.30 15.05
C LEU A 19 -9.20 4.00 15.83
N VAL A 20 -10.26 3.26 16.18
CA VAL A 20 -10.12 1.92 16.78
C VAL A 20 -9.43 0.99 15.79
N LEU A 21 -9.86 1.01 14.52
CA LEU A 21 -9.25 0.20 13.47
C LEU A 21 -7.75 0.49 13.34
N PHE A 22 -7.35 1.76 13.39
CA PHE A 22 -5.94 2.14 13.38
C PHE A 22 -5.17 1.57 14.57
N ILE A 23 -5.71 1.72 15.78
CA ILE A 23 -5.07 1.24 17.01
C ILE A 23 -4.95 -0.29 17.01
N VAL A 24 -6.03 -1.01 16.66
CA VAL A 24 -6.02 -2.46 16.50
C VAL A 24 -5.03 -2.88 15.39
N GLY A 25 -4.99 -2.10 14.32
CA GLY A 25 -4.02 -2.24 13.24
C GLY A 25 -2.58 -2.21 13.75
N LEU A 26 -2.24 -1.22 14.57
CA LEU A 26 -0.90 -1.10 15.19
C LEU A 26 -0.62 -2.20 16.23
N LEU A 27 -1.63 -2.60 17.01
CA LEU A 27 -1.43 -3.56 18.11
C LEU A 27 -1.32 -5.01 17.62
N ILE A 28 -2.05 -5.37 16.57
CA ILE A 28 -2.23 -6.77 16.16
C ILE A 28 -1.85 -6.94 14.70
N LEU A 29 -2.48 -6.19 13.80
CA LEU A 29 -2.39 -6.46 12.36
C LEU A 29 -0.99 -6.21 11.81
N VAL A 30 -0.36 -5.09 12.17
CA VAL A 30 1.00 -4.73 11.76
C VAL A 30 2.00 -5.74 12.32
N PRO A 31 2.04 -6.05 13.64
CA PRO A 31 2.91 -7.08 14.17
C PRO A 31 2.74 -8.45 13.50
N ALA A 32 1.50 -8.90 13.33
CA ALA A 32 1.20 -10.19 12.72
C ALA A 32 1.66 -10.24 11.26
N THR A 33 1.39 -9.18 10.49
CA THR A 33 1.78 -9.09 9.08
C THR A 33 3.30 -9.08 8.92
N ILE A 34 4.01 -8.29 9.73
CA ILE A 34 5.49 -8.24 9.70
C ILE A 34 6.05 -9.62 10.07
N ALA A 35 5.63 -10.21 11.19
CA ALA A 35 6.12 -11.51 11.63
C ALA A 35 5.86 -12.60 10.59
N PHE A 36 4.61 -12.72 10.12
CA PHE A 36 4.22 -13.73 9.14
C PHE A 36 5.01 -13.60 7.84
N ARG A 37 5.09 -12.38 7.30
CA ARG A 37 5.80 -12.12 6.05
C ARG A 37 7.28 -12.46 6.18
N THR A 38 7.93 -12.02 7.25
CA THR A 38 9.35 -12.30 7.49
C THR A 38 9.60 -13.81 7.62
N THR A 39 8.76 -14.52 8.38
CA THR A 39 8.87 -15.98 8.52
C THR A 39 8.70 -16.68 7.18
N MET A 40 7.68 -16.30 6.39
CA MET A 40 7.43 -16.89 5.08
C MET A 40 8.58 -16.63 4.10
N GLN A 41 9.16 -15.43 4.10
CA GLN A 41 10.29 -15.08 3.24
C GLN A 41 11.54 -15.88 3.58
N PHE A 42 11.87 -16.06 4.87
CA PHE A 42 12.98 -16.92 5.26
C PHE A 42 12.71 -18.38 4.91
N TYR A 43 11.50 -18.86 5.20
CA TYR A 43 11.11 -20.23 4.90
C TYR A 43 11.18 -20.54 3.40
N SER A 44 10.65 -19.67 2.54
CA SER A 44 10.69 -19.86 1.09
C SER A 44 12.12 -19.82 0.54
N THR A 45 12.98 -18.95 1.10
CA THR A 45 14.40 -18.86 0.72
C THR A 45 15.17 -20.13 1.11
N GLU A 46 14.94 -20.65 2.32
CA GLU A 46 15.56 -21.87 2.82
C GLU A 46 15.09 -23.12 2.06
N LEU A 47 13.81 -23.17 1.67
CA LEU A 47 13.30 -24.23 0.80
C LEU A 47 13.93 -24.19 -0.60
N ALA A 48 14.08 -23.00 -1.18
CA ALA A 48 14.69 -22.85 -2.50
C ALA A 48 16.19 -23.22 -2.50
N GLN A 49 16.88 -22.94 -1.39
CA GLN A 49 18.32 -23.16 -1.28
C GLN A 49 18.69 -23.70 0.11
N PRO A 50 18.56 -25.02 0.35
CA PRO A 50 18.75 -25.62 1.68
C PRO A 50 20.16 -25.43 2.24
N LYS A 51 21.16 -25.22 1.37
CA LYS A 51 22.55 -24.94 1.76
C LYS A 51 22.71 -23.59 2.47
N LEU A 52 21.77 -22.64 2.34
CA LEU A 52 21.83 -21.36 3.05
C LEU A 52 21.52 -21.51 4.53
N ALA A 53 20.65 -22.46 4.92
CA ALA A 53 20.23 -22.64 6.31
C ALA A 53 21.42 -22.93 7.24
N SER A 54 22.47 -23.59 6.74
CA SER A 54 23.71 -23.88 7.47
C SER A 54 24.80 -22.81 7.31
N HIS A 55 24.60 -21.80 6.47
CA HIS A 55 25.65 -20.82 6.17
C HIS A 55 25.76 -19.76 7.28
N PRO A 56 26.94 -19.57 7.92
CA PRO A 56 27.07 -18.72 9.10
C PRO A 56 26.70 -17.25 8.84
N LEU A 57 27.06 -16.69 7.69
CA LEU A 57 26.66 -15.31 7.33
C LEU A 57 25.15 -15.14 7.18
N TYR A 58 24.45 -16.16 6.68
CA TYR A 58 23.00 -16.10 6.51
C TYR A 58 22.30 -16.17 7.86
N LEU A 59 22.79 -16.99 8.79
CA LEU A 59 22.29 -17.04 10.16
C LEU A 59 22.46 -15.69 10.89
N SER A 60 23.62 -15.05 10.74
CA SER A 60 23.84 -13.70 11.30
C SER A 60 22.90 -12.66 10.69
N PHE A 61 22.67 -12.72 9.37
CA PHE A 61 21.69 -11.86 8.69
C PHE A 61 20.28 -12.09 9.21
N LYS A 62 19.83 -13.34 9.28
CA LYS A 62 18.50 -13.74 9.78
C LYS A 62 18.28 -13.27 11.21
N ALA A 63 19.28 -13.43 12.08
CA ALA A 63 19.23 -12.96 13.46
C ALA A 63 19.14 -11.43 13.55
N ALA A 64 20.01 -10.69 12.84
CA ALA A 64 19.98 -9.23 12.82
C ALA A 64 18.65 -8.68 12.27
N TYR A 65 18.12 -9.29 11.21
CA TYR A 65 16.83 -8.93 10.62
C TYR A 65 15.69 -9.21 11.60
N ALA A 66 15.70 -10.37 12.28
CA ALA A 66 14.71 -10.71 13.29
C ALA A 66 14.71 -9.71 14.46
N TYR A 67 15.88 -9.26 14.94
CA TYR A 67 15.97 -8.20 15.94
C TYR A 67 15.35 -6.88 15.44
N GLY A 68 15.65 -6.49 14.20
CA GLY A 68 15.05 -5.32 13.57
C GLY A 68 13.51 -5.41 13.50
N VAL A 69 12.99 -6.58 13.13
CA VAL A 69 11.55 -6.86 13.11
C VAL A 69 10.94 -6.77 14.51
N VAL A 70 11.56 -7.37 15.53
CA VAL A 70 11.09 -7.29 16.92
C VAL A 70 11.04 -5.84 17.41
N LEU A 71 12.03 -5.01 17.07
CA LEU A 71 12.03 -3.59 17.39
C LEU A 71 10.88 -2.84 16.70
N CYS A 72 10.60 -3.14 15.42
CA CYS A 72 9.48 -2.56 14.70
C CYS A 72 8.13 -2.95 15.31
N ILE A 73 7.99 -4.21 15.69
CA ILE A 73 6.80 -4.73 16.39
C ILE A 73 6.63 -4.02 17.72
N ALA A 74 7.67 -3.95 18.55
CA ALA A 74 7.64 -3.30 19.84
C ALA A 74 7.28 -1.81 19.72
N ALA A 75 7.84 -1.10 18.75
CA ALA A 75 7.50 0.29 18.46
C ALA A 75 6.03 0.43 18.08
N SER A 76 5.52 -0.42 17.18
CA SER A 76 4.12 -0.40 16.73
C SER A 76 3.15 -0.66 17.88
N VAL A 77 3.43 -1.67 18.71
CA VAL A 77 2.62 -1.99 19.90
C VAL A 77 2.66 -0.85 20.92
N CYS A 78 3.84 -0.31 21.22
CA CYS A 78 4.00 0.81 22.14
C CYS A 78 3.20 2.03 21.68
N LEU A 79 3.23 2.37 20.38
CA LEU A 79 2.45 3.44 19.80
C LEU A 79 0.94 3.19 19.88
N GLY A 80 0.49 1.97 19.58
CA GLY A 80 -0.90 1.57 19.72
C GLY A 80 -1.41 1.71 21.16
N LEU A 81 -0.62 1.21 22.13
CA LEU A 81 -0.93 1.33 23.55
C LEU A 81 -0.97 2.80 23.98
N ARG A 82 0.02 3.60 23.58
CA ARG A 82 0.10 5.01 23.94
C ARG A 82 -1.03 5.86 23.35
N LEU A 83 -1.51 5.53 22.15
CA LEU A 83 -2.72 6.12 21.59
C LEU A 83 -3.96 5.71 22.39
N SER A 84 -4.04 4.45 22.81
CA SER A 84 -5.19 3.94 23.57
C SER A 84 -5.29 4.51 24.99
N VAL A 85 -4.15 4.69 25.67
CA VAL A 85 -4.08 5.06 27.09
C VAL A 85 -3.94 6.57 27.28
N ASP A 86 -2.91 7.19 26.71
CA ASP A 86 -2.49 8.53 27.14
C ASP A 86 -3.39 9.65 26.61
N ARG A 87 -4.21 9.42 25.58
CA ARG A 87 -5.13 10.40 24.94
C ARG A 87 -4.55 11.82 24.78
N THR A 88 -3.23 11.94 24.67
CA THR A 88 -2.55 13.22 24.49
C THR A 88 -2.23 13.46 23.03
N ARG A 89 -2.17 14.74 22.63
CA ARG A 89 -1.72 15.14 21.29
C ARG A 89 -0.28 14.70 20.98
N SER A 90 0.55 14.51 22.01
CA SER A 90 1.91 13.97 21.86
C SER A 90 1.88 12.56 21.25
N SER A 91 0.97 11.70 21.69
CA SER A 91 0.79 10.35 21.14
C SER A 91 0.46 10.38 19.64
N VAL A 92 -0.37 11.33 19.20
CA VAL A 92 -0.71 11.51 17.77
C VAL A 92 0.49 12.00 16.97
N HIS A 93 1.28 12.94 17.50
CA HIS A 93 2.50 13.40 16.82
C HIS A 93 3.52 12.28 16.66
N LEU A 94 3.68 11.44 17.70
CA LEU A 94 4.54 10.26 17.63
C LEU A 94 4.05 9.24 16.60
N ALA A 95 2.74 8.97 16.55
CA ALA A 95 2.16 8.10 15.53
C ALA A 95 2.37 8.64 14.11
N ARG A 96 2.23 9.95 13.90
CA ARG A 96 2.55 10.58 12.61
C ARG A 96 4.03 10.45 12.27
N ALA A 97 4.93 10.70 13.22
CA ALA A 97 6.37 10.55 13.01
C ALA A 97 6.72 9.10 12.63
N PHE A 98 6.12 8.12 13.30
CA PHE A 98 6.27 6.70 12.97
C PHE A 98 5.79 6.38 11.56
N LEU A 99 4.61 6.86 11.15
CA LEU A 99 4.09 6.62 9.79
C LEU A 99 4.99 7.22 8.71
N VAL A 100 5.58 8.41 8.95
CA VAL A 100 6.56 9.01 8.04
C VAL A 100 7.88 8.23 8.02
N GLY A 101 8.31 7.71 9.17
CA GLY A 101 9.54 6.92 9.28
C GLY A 101 9.43 5.48 8.76
N ALA A 102 8.23 4.89 8.75
CA ALA A 102 8.02 3.48 8.43
C ALA A 102 8.56 3.05 7.05
N PRO A 103 8.37 3.81 5.95
CA PRO A 103 8.95 3.46 4.65
C PRO A 103 10.48 3.46 4.67
N LEU A 104 11.09 4.44 5.36
CA LEU A 104 12.55 4.53 5.50
C LEU A 104 13.10 3.40 6.35
N MET A 105 12.42 3.03 7.43
CA MET A 105 12.77 1.87 8.24
C MET A 105 12.69 0.57 7.42
N SER A 106 11.66 0.43 6.59
CA SER A 106 11.52 -0.72 5.68
C SER A 106 12.69 -0.80 4.69
N LEU A 107 13.08 0.32 4.07
CA LEU A 107 14.25 0.37 3.19
C LEU A 107 15.54 0.06 3.95
N GLY A 108 15.71 0.62 5.14
CA GLY A 108 16.89 0.37 5.98
C GLY A 108 17.03 -1.09 6.38
N LEU A 109 15.93 -1.75 6.74
CA LEU A 109 15.95 -3.17 7.09
C LEU A 109 16.21 -4.08 5.90
N ASN A 110 15.62 -3.81 4.74
CA ASN A 110 15.79 -4.68 3.58
C ASN A 110 17.11 -4.41 2.83
N LEU A 111 17.39 -3.15 2.51
CA LEU A 111 18.56 -2.76 1.72
C LEU A 111 19.77 -2.45 2.61
N GLY A 112 19.57 -1.70 3.69
CA GLY A 112 20.66 -1.30 4.58
C GLY A 112 21.30 -2.49 5.29
N LEU A 113 20.49 -3.44 5.78
CA LEU A 113 21.04 -4.62 6.45
C LEU A 113 21.73 -5.57 5.46
N ALA A 114 21.19 -5.73 4.26
CA ALA A 114 21.81 -6.54 3.21
C ALA A 114 23.17 -5.96 2.79
N THR A 115 23.26 -4.64 2.61
CA THR A 115 24.52 -3.99 2.24
C THR A 115 25.56 -4.03 3.34
N LEU A 116 25.14 -3.91 4.61
CA LEU A 116 26.03 -3.97 5.76
C LEU A 116 26.63 -5.37 5.98
N ILE A 117 25.84 -6.43 5.78
CA ILE A 117 26.28 -7.82 6.00
C ILE A 117 26.97 -8.42 4.77
N PHE A 118 26.57 -8.00 3.55
CA PHE A 118 27.13 -8.47 2.29
C PHE A 118 27.80 -7.35 1.47
N PRO A 119 28.85 -6.69 1.99
CA PRO A 119 29.42 -5.48 1.39
C PRO A 119 30.09 -5.71 0.03
N LYS A 120 30.50 -6.95 -0.27
CA LYS A 120 31.21 -7.30 -1.51
C LYS A 120 30.30 -7.81 -2.64
N ARG A 121 29.00 -7.99 -2.37
CA ARG A 121 28.03 -8.39 -3.40
C ARG A 121 27.49 -7.12 -4.06
N SER A 122 27.48 -7.13 -5.39
CA SER A 122 26.71 -6.15 -6.17
C SER A 122 25.26 -6.26 -5.73
N ILE A 123 24.71 -5.17 -5.21
CA ILE A 123 23.27 -5.04 -5.02
C ILE A 123 22.63 -5.27 -6.39
N THR A 124 21.82 -6.32 -6.51
CA THR A 124 21.12 -6.62 -7.76
C THR A 124 19.96 -5.64 -7.92
N ASP A 125 19.69 -5.24 -9.17
CA ASP A 125 18.54 -4.39 -9.49
C ASP A 125 17.21 -5.00 -8.99
N GLU A 126 17.14 -6.33 -8.96
CA GLU A 126 16.02 -7.09 -8.42
C GLU A 126 15.80 -6.84 -6.92
N LEU A 127 16.86 -6.87 -6.10
CA LEU A 127 16.76 -6.62 -4.66
C LEU A 127 16.35 -5.16 -4.37
N VAL A 128 16.85 -4.22 -5.17
CA VAL A 128 16.46 -2.81 -5.09
C VAL A 128 14.99 -2.64 -5.46
N GLY A 129 14.55 -3.28 -6.55
CA GLY A 129 13.16 -3.29 -7.00
C GLY A 129 12.22 -3.80 -5.92
N GLU A 130 12.51 -4.97 -5.34
CA GLU A 130 11.70 -5.55 -4.27
C GLU A 130 11.64 -4.62 -3.04
N ALA A 131 12.78 -4.06 -2.62
CA ALA A 131 12.81 -3.15 -1.48
C ALA A 131 12.00 -1.87 -1.73
N ILE A 132 12.06 -1.32 -2.95
CA ILE A 132 11.29 -0.13 -3.36
C ILE A 132 9.80 -0.45 -3.40
N ASP A 133 9.40 -1.59 -3.97
CA ASP A 133 8.00 -2.00 -4.05
C ASP A 133 7.38 -2.11 -2.66
N ILE A 134 8.09 -2.75 -1.72
CA ILE A 134 7.65 -2.84 -0.33
C ILE A 134 7.54 -1.46 0.31
N ALA A 135 8.58 -0.64 0.16
CA ALA A 135 8.60 0.69 0.74
C ALA A 135 7.49 1.59 0.17
N SER A 136 7.16 1.44 -1.12
CA SER A 136 6.10 2.18 -1.78
C SER A 136 4.72 1.80 -1.25
N LEU A 137 4.46 0.50 -1.03
CA LEU A 137 3.23 0.03 -0.43
C LEU A 137 3.09 0.53 1.01
N VAL A 138 4.16 0.43 1.81
CA VAL A 138 4.19 0.97 3.18
C VAL A 138 3.95 2.49 3.16
N ALA A 139 4.56 3.21 2.22
CA ALA A 139 4.36 4.64 2.07
C ALA A 139 2.91 4.98 1.72
N ALA A 140 2.26 4.25 0.81
CA ALA A 140 0.86 4.47 0.46
C ALA A 140 -0.07 4.29 1.67
N VAL A 141 0.11 3.21 2.43
CA VAL A 141 -0.65 2.95 3.67
C VAL A 141 -0.37 4.04 4.72
N SER A 142 0.90 4.45 4.87
CA SER A 142 1.28 5.52 5.77
C SER A 142 0.63 6.86 5.41
N VAL A 143 0.59 7.22 4.13
CA VAL A 143 -0.03 8.45 3.65
C VAL A 143 -1.53 8.46 3.94
N PHE A 144 -2.22 7.33 3.72
CA PHE A 144 -3.63 7.19 4.05
C PHE A 144 -3.88 7.46 5.55
N TRP A 145 -3.12 6.81 6.43
CA TRP A 145 -3.29 7.01 7.87
C TRP A 145 -2.83 8.37 8.37
N LEU A 146 -1.81 8.97 7.75
CA LEU A 146 -1.38 10.34 8.03
C LEU A 146 -2.49 11.34 7.70
N ALA A 147 -3.09 11.22 6.52
CA ALA A 147 -4.22 12.05 6.10
C ALA A 147 -5.40 11.88 7.07
N PHE A 148 -5.72 10.64 7.44
CA PHE A 148 -6.76 10.36 8.43
C PHE A 148 -6.46 11.01 9.79
N LEU A 149 -5.27 10.81 10.35
CA LEU A 149 -4.89 11.39 11.63
C LEU A 149 -4.82 12.92 11.60
N HIS A 150 -4.58 13.52 10.43
CA HIS A 150 -4.50 14.96 10.25
C HIS A 150 -5.89 15.62 10.11
N TRP A 151 -6.81 14.99 9.38
CA TRP A 151 -8.11 15.59 9.05
C TRP A 151 -9.29 15.10 9.87
N SER A 152 -9.14 14.00 10.61
CA SER A 152 -10.25 13.45 11.38
C SER A 152 -10.64 14.37 12.55
N VAL A 153 -11.84 14.95 12.46
CA VAL A 153 -12.47 15.73 13.55
C VAL A 153 -12.52 14.92 14.84
N ARG A 154 -12.80 13.61 14.76
CA ARG A 154 -12.80 12.72 15.92
C ARG A 154 -11.42 12.64 16.58
N VAL A 155 -10.33 12.60 15.80
CA VAL A 155 -8.96 12.60 16.34
C VAL A 155 -8.68 13.92 17.03
N ALA A 156 -9.02 15.05 16.41
CA ALA A 156 -8.85 16.37 17.04
C ALA A 156 -9.62 16.49 18.36
N ASN A 157 -10.86 15.99 18.41
CA ASN A 157 -11.71 16.02 19.60
C ASN A 157 -11.24 15.03 20.68
N THR A 158 -10.69 13.88 20.29
CA THR A 158 -10.21 12.84 21.23
C THR A 158 -8.84 13.18 21.83
N TYR A 159 -8.01 13.91 21.08
CA TYR A 159 -6.66 14.29 21.49
C TYR A 159 -6.52 15.82 21.48
N PRO A 160 -7.17 16.53 22.42
CA PRO A 160 -7.18 17.99 22.44
C PRO A 160 -5.77 18.57 22.61
N PRO A 161 -5.52 19.80 22.10
CA PRO A 161 -4.30 20.53 22.39
C PRO A 161 -4.11 20.67 23.89
N SER A 162 -2.91 20.38 24.38
CA SER A 162 -2.56 20.78 25.74
C SER A 162 -2.56 22.32 25.80
N PRO A 163 -3.19 22.94 26.81
CA PRO A 163 -3.28 24.40 26.93
C PRO A 163 -1.89 25.08 27.03
N LYS A 164 -0.83 24.32 27.31
CA LYS A 164 0.56 24.82 27.39
C LYS A 164 1.32 24.83 26.06
N SER A 165 0.73 24.33 24.96
CA SER A 165 1.45 24.07 23.69
C SER A 165 1.03 24.96 22.50
N GLU A 166 0.03 25.83 22.64
CA GLU A 166 -0.63 26.48 21.49
C GLU A 166 -0.04 27.82 21.03
N SER A 167 0.97 28.39 21.68
CA SER A 167 1.40 29.77 21.37
C SER A 167 2.36 29.95 20.17
N GLY A 168 2.72 28.93 19.38
CA GLY A 168 3.78 29.13 18.36
C GLY A 168 3.78 28.35 17.05
N TRP A 169 3.31 27.10 16.99
CA TRP A 169 3.60 26.21 15.85
C TRP A 169 2.41 25.92 14.92
N SER A 170 1.17 25.94 15.43
CA SER A 170 -0.02 25.56 14.65
C SER A 170 -0.44 26.60 13.61
N SER A 171 -0.29 27.90 13.91
CA SER A 171 -0.65 28.98 12.98
C SER A 171 0.28 29.04 11.76
N ARG A 172 1.59 28.74 11.92
CA ARG A 172 2.55 28.80 10.81
C ARG A 172 2.45 27.63 9.81
N LEU A 173 1.89 26.50 10.22
CA LEU A 173 1.74 25.31 9.38
C LEU A 173 0.41 25.27 8.63
N ALA A 174 -0.65 25.85 9.20
CA ALA A 174 -1.95 25.95 8.53
C ALA A 174 -1.89 26.83 7.27
N ASP A 175 -1.09 27.89 7.28
CA ASP A 175 -0.90 28.78 6.12
C ASP A 175 0.03 28.21 5.04
N LYS A 176 0.70 27.08 5.31
CA LYS A 176 1.66 26.43 4.40
C LYS A 176 1.24 25.01 4.02
N ILE A 177 -0.06 24.72 3.94
CA ILE A 177 -0.53 23.45 3.37
C ILE A 177 -0.53 23.58 1.83
N PRO A 178 0.45 22.99 1.12
CA PRO A 178 0.57 23.14 -0.34
C PRO A 178 -0.61 22.52 -1.10
N GLY A 179 -1.02 23.18 -2.19
CA GLY A 179 -2.23 22.85 -2.97
C GLY A 179 -2.31 21.42 -3.53
N TRP A 180 -1.21 20.67 -3.60
CA TRP A 180 -1.22 19.25 -3.97
C TRP A 180 -2.02 18.38 -2.99
N ILE A 181 -2.19 18.85 -1.75
CA ILE A 181 -2.97 18.20 -0.70
C ILE A 181 -4.49 18.33 -0.97
N ALA A 182 -4.93 19.42 -1.60
CA ALA A 182 -6.32 19.58 -2.05
C ALA A 182 -6.61 18.75 -3.32
N ALA A 183 -5.63 18.57 -4.20
CA ALA A 183 -5.75 17.73 -5.39
C ALA A 183 -5.90 16.24 -5.05
N SER A 184 -5.21 15.77 -4.02
CA SER A 184 -5.31 14.38 -3.54
C SER A 184 -6.69 14.04 -2.95
N ARG A 185 -7.43 15.04 -2.44
CA ARG A 185 -8.83 14.88 -2.00
C ARG A 185 -9.79 14.52 -3.14
N ARG A 186 -9.59 15.07 -4.35
CA ARG A 186 -10.44 14.76 -5.51
C ARG A 186 -10.15 13.36 -6.06
N LEU A 187 -8.88 13.01 -6.19
CA LEU A 187 -8.45 11.70 -6.69
C LEU A 187 -9.00 10.52 -5.86
N PHE A 188 -9.08 10.66 -4.54
CA PHE A 188 -9.63 9.60 -3.68
C PHE A 188 -11.16 9.41 -3.82
N VAL A 189 -11.90 10.49 -4.09
CA VAL A 189 -13.37 10.43 -4.28
C VAL A 189 -13.69 9.86 -5.66
N ASP A 190 -12.93 10.26 -6.68
CA ASP A 190 -13.09 9.78 -8.06
C ASP A 190 -12.75 8.28 -8.18
N PHE A 191 -11.73 7.81 -7.44
CA PHE A 191 -11.39 6.39 -7.38
C PHE A 191 -12.52 5.53 -6.78
N ALA A 192 -13.22 6.03 -5.76
CA ALA A 192 -14.35 5.31 -5.16
C ALA A 192 -15.57 5.22 -6.09
N HIS A 193 -15.81 6.24 -6.93
CA HIS A 193 -16.93 6.28 -7.88
C HIS A 193 -16.67 5.50 -9.18
N SER A 194 -15.42 5.24 -9.55
CA SER A 194 -15.05 4.53 -10.79
C SER A 194 -15.37 3.02 -10.78
N SER A 195 -15.66 2.43 -9.63
CA SER A 195 -15.78 0.97 -9.47
C SER A 195 -17.12 0.34 -9.90
N THR A 196 -18.06 1.09 -10.48
CA THR A 196 -19.44 0.64 -10.75
C THR A 196 -19.86 0.55 -12.22
N VAL A 197 -18.95 0.59 -13.20
CA VAL A 197 -19.33 0.52 -14.62
C VAL A 197 -18.57 -0.61 -15.35
N ALA A 198 -19.12 -1.83 -15.27
CA ALA A 198 -18.73 -2.94 -16.15
C ALA A 198 -19.75 -3.08 -17.28
N ARG A 199 -19.28 -3.06 -18.52
CA ARG A 199 -20.08 -3.18 -19.75
C ARG A 199 -20.29 -4.68 -20.05
N GLN A 200 -21.53 -5.10 -20.34
CA GLN A 200 -21.84 -6.50 -20.68
C GLN A 200 -21.34 -6.85 -22.08
N LEU A 201 -20.44 -7.84 -22.20
CA LEU A 201 -20.05 -8.47 -23.45
C LEU A 201 -21.15 -9.42 -23.96
N SER A 202 -21.16 -9.71 -25.27
CA SER A 202 -22.08 -10.71 -25.82
C SER A 202 -21.62 -12.15 -25.47
N PRO A 203 -22.53 -13.13 -25.33
CA PRO A 203 -22.19 -14.48 -24.89
C PRO A 203 -21.18 -15.20 -25.80
N ALA A 204 -21.17 -14.86 -27.10
CA ALA A 204 -20.24 -15.44 -28.06
C ALA A 204 -18.80 -14.90 -27.88
N GLU A 205 -18.67 -13.61 -27.58
CA GLU A 205 -17.37 -12.98 -27.32
C GLU A 205 -16.79 -13.45 -25.99
N GLU A 206 -17.64 -13.67 -24.98
CA GLU A 206 -17.21 -14.21 -23.69
C GLU A 206 -16.65 -15.63 -23.81
N GLN A 207 -17.21 -16.45 -24.70
CA GLN A 207 -16.76 -17.82 -24.91
C GLN A 207 -15.43 -17.90 -25.69
N GLU A 208 -15.25 -17.07 -26.71
CA GLU A 208 -13.99 -16.99 -27.48
C GLU A 208 -12.83 -16.51 -26.59
N VAL A 209 -13.07 -15.51 -25.74
CA VAL A 209 -12.10 -14.99 -24.79
C VAL A 209 -11.71 -16.04 -23.74
N ARG A 210 -12.69 -16.81 -23.23
CA ARG A 210 -12.43 -17.89 -22.28
C ARG A 210 -11.55 -18.98 -22.88
N GLU A 211 -11.72 -19.34 -24.15
CA GLU A 211 -10.87 -20.34 -24.82
C GLU A 211 -9.44 -19.83 -25.03
N ILE A 212 -9.25 -18.58 -25.46
CA ILE A 212 -7.92 -18.00 -25.67
C ILE A 212 -7.16 -17.92 -24.34
N VAL A 213 -7.83 -17.52 -23.26
CA VAL A 213 -7.17 -17.39 -21.97
C VAL A 213 -6.93 -18.77 -21.34
N ALA A 214 -7.82 -19.74 -21.54
CA ALA A 214 -7.57 -21.12 -21.09
C ALA A 214 -6.32 -21.73 -21.77
N LEU A 215 -6.09 -21.43 -23.05
CA LEU A 215 -4.88 -21.84 -23.77
C LEU A 215 -3.63 -21.15 -23.24
N GLU A 216 -3.67 -19.84 -22.95
CA GLU A 216 -2.53 -19.13 -22.36
C GLU A 216 -2.19 -19.59 -20.94
N PHE A 217 -3.19 -19.98 -20.15
CA PHE A 217 -3.00 -20.59 -18.84
C PHE A 217 -2.40 -22.01 -18.96
N ALA A 218 -2.84 -22.81 -19.93
CA ALA A 218 -2.31 -24.15 -20.16
C ALA A 218 -0.85 -24.15 -20.64
N ASP A 219 -0.47 -23.15 -21.44
CA ASP A 219 0.91 -22.99 -21.94
C ASP A 219 1.88 -22.39 -20.90
N GLY A 220 1.41 -22.03 -19.70
CA GLY A 220 2.24 -21.50 -18.61
C GLY A 220 2.88 -20.13 -18.91
N ARG A 221 2.43 -19.43 -19.95
CA ARG A 221 2.96 -18.11 -20.38
C ARG A 221 2.22 -16.94 -19.75
N ILE A 222 1.71 -17.12 -18.54
CA ILE A 222 1.12 -16.01 -17.80
C ILE A 222 2.25 -15.04 -17.50
N ASN A 223 2.11 -13.81 -17.98
CA ASN A 223 3.04 -12.75 -17.64
C ASN A 223 2.83 -12.38 -16.17
N THR A 224 3.56 -13.07 -15.29
CA THR A 224 3.43 -13.03 -13.83
C THR A 224 3.50 -11.61 -13.27
N LEU A 225 4.27 -10.73 -13.89
CA LEU A 225 4.35 -9.31 -13.54
C LEU A 225 3.02 -8.57 -13.76
N ARG A 226 2.32 -8.81 -14.88
CA ARG A 226 1.00 -8.19 -15.11
C ARG A 226 -0.05 -8.75 -14.16
N MET A 227 -0.04 -10.06 -13.94
CA MET A 227 -0.97 -10.71 -13.01
C MET A 227 -0.81 -10.13 -11.59
N LEU A 228 0.43 -9.91 -11.15
CA LEU A 228 0.74 -9.32 -9.85
C LEU A 228 0.26 -7.87 -9.76
N GLN A 229 0.38 -7.11 -10.85
CA GLN A 229 -0.15 -5.74 -10.90
C GLN A 229 -1.67 -5.70 -10.83
N HIS A 230 -2.38 -6.64 -11.47
CA HIS A 230 -3.82 -6.77 -11.29
C HIS A 230 -4.21 -7.26 -9.89
N LEU A 231 -3.38 -8.08 -9.25
CA LEU A 231 -3.58 -8.51 -7.86
C LEU A 231 -3.50 -7.32 -6.89
N ILE A 232 -2.53 -6.43 -7.11
CA ILE A 232 -2.38 -5.18 -6.36
C ILE A 232 -3.59 -4.27 -6.60
N ASN A 233 -4.00 -4.08 -7.86
CA ASN A 233 -5.15 -3.25 -8.22
C ASN A 233 -6.49 -3.82 -7.71
N ALA A 234 -6.58 -5.14 -7.54
CA ALA A 234 -7.71 -5.84 -6.98
C ALA A 234 -7.73 -5.85 -5.44
N GLY A 235 -6.73 -5.27 -4.78
CA GLY A 235 -6.62 -5.27 -3.32
C GLY A 235 -6.32 -6.66 -2.73
N GLY A 236 -5.64 -7.53 -3.49
CA GLY A 236 -5.29 -8.89 -3.08
C GLY A 236 -6.37 -9.93 -3.32
N ASP A 237 -7.54 -9.55 -3.83
CA ASP A 237 -8.58 -10.49 -4.24
C ASP A 237 -8.21 -11.15 -5.57
N GLU A 238 -7.81 -12.41 -5.50
CA GLU A 238 -7.33 -13.18 -6.65
C GLU A 238 -8.41 -13.38 -7.72
N ALA A 239 -9.68 -13.53 -7.33
CA ALA A 239 -10.78 -13.69 -8.28
C ALA A 239 -11.00 -12.39 -9.06
N ARG A 240 -10.95 -11.26 -8.37
CA ARG A 240 -11.05 -9.93 -8.99
C ARG A 240 -9.82 -9.59 -9.83
N ALA A 241 -8.62 -9.99 -9.40
CA ALA A 241 -7.39 -9.82 -10.17
C ALA A 241 -7.42 -10.60 -11.48
N ARG A 242 -7.90 -11.84 -11.43
CA ARG A 242 -8.13 -12.69 -12.61
C ARG A 242 -9.13 -12.04 -13.56
N ALA A 243 -10.23 -11.49 -13.04
CA ALA A 243 -11.22 -10.78 -13.84
C ALA A 243 -10.63 -9.54 -14.55
N LEU A 244 -9.83 -8.73 -13.85
CA LEU A 244 -9.16 -7.56 -14.43
C LEU A 244 -8.12 -7.94 -15.48
N TYR A 245 -7.35 -9.00 -15.23
CA TYR A 245 -6.37 -9.50 -16.19
C TYR A 245 -7.05 -10.03 -17.46
N LEU A 246 -8.15 -10.78 -17.30
CA LEU A 246 -8.99 -11.25 -18.39
C LEU A 246 -9.55 -10.07 -19.21
N GLU A 247 -10.08 -9.05 -18.55
CA GLU A 247 -10.61 -7.85 -19.21
C GLU A 247 -9.54 -7.12 -20.05
N GLU A 248 -8.33 -6.96 -19.50
CA GLU A 248 -7.24 -6.34 -20.23
C GLU A 248 -6.79 -7.17 -21.43
N GLN A 249 -6.66 -8.50 -21.29
CA GLN A 249 -6.33 -9.37 -22.41
C GLN A 249 -7.41 -9.31 -23.50
N THR A 250 -8.68 -9.32 -23.11
CA THR A 250 -9.82 -9.19 -24.03
C THR A 250 -9.73 -7.89 -24.83
N ARG A 251 -9.44 -6.78 -24.15
CA ARG A 251 -9.27 -5.48 -24.79
C ARG A 251 -8.10 -5.47 -25.78
N GLN A 252 -6.97 -6.06 -25.42
CA GLN A 252 -5.80 -6.14 -26.32
C GLN A 252 -6.09 -6.98 -27.57
N VAL A 253 -6.86 -8.08 -27.44
CA VAL A 253 -7.26 -8.91 -28.58
C VAL A 253 -8.21 -8.14 -29.52
N LEU A 254 -9.22 -7.47 -28.96
CA LEU A 254 -10.16 -6.64 -29.72
C LEU A 254 -9.44 -5.51 -30.48
N GLU A 255 -8.53 -4.79 -29.83
CA GLU A 255 -7.75 -3.73 -30.48
C GLU A 255 -6.87 -4.26 -31.63
N ARG A 256 -6.28 -5.45 -31.47
CA ARG A 256 -5.52 -6.11 -32.55
C ARG A 256 -6.41 -6.50 -33.72
N ARG A 257 -7.62 -7.01 -33.48
CA ARG A 257 -8.60 -7.32 -34.54
C ARG A 257 -9.00 -6.05 -35.30
N LEU A 258 -9.38 -5.00 -34.59
CA LEU A 258 -9.77 -3.72 -35.22
C LEU A 258 -8.66 -3.12 -36.07
N ARG A 259 -7.39 -3.19 -35.61
CA ARG A 259 -6.23 -2.76 -36.42
C ARG A 259 -6.02 -3.62 -37.67
N ARG A 260 -6.25 -4.93 -37.59
CA ARG A 260 -6.17 -5.81 -38.76
C ARG A 260 -7.26 -5.48 -39.76
N GLU A 261 -8.51 -5.31 -39.31
CA GLU A 261 -9.63 -4.97 -40.19
C GLU A 261 -9.44 -3.61 -40.85
N SER A 262 -8.97 -2.60 -40.13
CA SER A 262 -8.68 -1.29 -40.71
C SER A 262 -7.55 -1.37 -41.75
N SER A 263 -6.50 -2.15 -41.49
CA SER A 263 -5.42 -2.37 -42.46
C SER A 263 -5.88 -3.09 -43.73
N LEU A 264 -6.85 -4.00 -43.62
CA LEU A 264 -7.43 -4.72 -44.75
C LEU A 264 -8.31 -3.80 -45.59
N ARG A 265 -9.14 -2.96 -44.95
CA ARG A 265 -9.97 -1.96 -45.65
C ARG A 265 -9.11 -0.97 -46.45
N LEU A 266 -8.04 -0.47 -45.84
CA LEU A 266 -7.11 0.44 -46.54
C LEU A 266 -6.42 -0.22 -47.75
N ARG A 267 -6.17 -1.53 -47.69
CA ARG A 267 -5.60 -2.30 -48.81
C ARG A 267 -6.61 -2.57 -49.93
N THR A 268 -7.88 -2.77 -49.61
CA THR A 268 -8.92 -2.99 -50.62
C THR A 268 -9.26 -1.71 -51.36
N ASP A 269 -9.30 -0.57 -50.67
CA ASP A 269 -9.64 0.72 -51.28
C ASP A 269 -8.52 1.22 -52.22
N GLY A 270 -7.26 1.01 -51.87
CA GLY A 270 -6.12 1.40 -52.73
C GLY A 270 -5.89 0.54 -53.98
N ARG A 271 -6.68 -0.54 -54.18
CA ARG A 271 -6.62 -1.39 -55.37
C ARG A 271 -7.72 -1.08 -56.40
N ALA A 272 -8.70 -0.26 -56.02
CA ALA A 272 -9.85 0.10 -56.84
C ALA A 272 -9.69 1.47 -57.54
N SER A 273 -8.59 2.19 -57.28
CA SER A 273 -8.17 3.43 -57.96
C SER A 273 -7.09 3.16 -59.00
#